data_AF-A0A917DTU8-F1
#
_entry.id   AF-A0A917DTU8-F1
#
_cell.length_a   1.000
_cell.length_b   1.000
_cell.length_c   1.000
_cell.angle_alpha   90.00
_cell.angle_beta   90.00
_cell.angle_gamma   90.00
#
_symmetry.space_group_name_H-M   'P 1'
#
loop_
_entity.id
_entity.type
_entity.pdbx_description
1 polymer ?
#
loop_
_entity_poly.entity_id
_entity_poly.type
_entity_poly.pdbx_seq_one_letter_code
_entity_poly.pdbx_strand_id
1 'polypeptide(L)'
;MELIAVNKQPIISLEETIFEGTISTAKPFIEANTIPVSLQEMQHKHIIPVFVKDNEPLISHIDFIESVEQVVHHLYSKESILMPNIRVSHPIKGRIPEARHKPAKELLEHEQTLYYERMAFVIEIPTIHETIDGNLLTLTVGGVKAYNLDNIYSKKGAEEVFKIFIGFQNKVCTNLCVWSDGYTGNIKVRSMKELSDKIFQAICQFKAESYLKAMASFTQFSLTERQFAQMLGKCRLYPFLGSEQKKELPPLLFGDTQTGFIARDYYKDDSFCRNDDGSISLWKVYNLFTGANKSSYIDTFIDRGVNAFDFTNTLVNTLQTGSESWFLN
;
A
#
# COMPACT_ATOMS: atom_id res chain seq x y z
N MET A 1 -0.06 21.05 15.62
CA MET A 1 0.03 20.97 14.15
C MET A 1 -0.24 22.35 13.60
N GLU A 2 0.78 23.04 13.09
CA GLU A 2 0.53 24.19 12.21
C GLU A 2 -0.23 23.68 10.97
N LEU A 3 -1.23 24.45 10.54
CA LEU A 3 -2.03 24.14 9.35
C LEU A 3 -1.09 23.98 8.15
N ILE A 4 -0.92 22.73 7.69
CA ILE A 4 -0.17 22.39 6.48
C ILE A 4 -0.77 23.21 5.34
N ALA A 5 0.01 24.14 4.79
CA ALA A 5 -0.42 24.94 3.65
C ALA A 5 -0.39 24.09 2.38
N VAL A 6 -1.42 23.26 2.20
CA VAL A 6 -1.62 22.45 0.99
C VAL A 6 -2.12 23.37 -0.13
N ASN A 7 -1.43 23.36 -1.28
CA ASN A 7 -1.89 24.12 -2.45
C ASN A 7 -3.11 23.44 -3.09
N LYS A 8 -4.33 23.81 -2.71
CA LYS A 8 -5.56 23.18 -3.21
C LYS A 8 -6.02 23.69 -4.59
N GLN A 9 -5.21 24.43 -5.33
CA GLN A 9 -5.57 24.83 -6.70
C GLN A 9 -5.48 23.64 -7.66
N PRO A 10 -6.40 23.50 -8.64
CA PRO A 10 -6.33 22.43 -9.63
C PRO A 10 -5.06 22.54 -10.49
N ILE A 11 -4.51 21.41 -10.92
CA ILE A 11 -3.40 21.37 -11.87
C ILE A 11 -3.95 21.72 -13.27
N ILE A 12 -3.48 22.82 -13.86
CA ILE A 12 -4.00 23.36 -15.11
C ILE A 12 -3.36 22.67 -16.34
N SER A 13 -2.13 22.16 -16.22
CA SER A 13 -1.42 21.41 -17.26
C SER A 13 -0.40 20.44 -16.66
N LEU A 14 -0.30 19.23 -17.24
CA LEU A 14 0.73 18.24 -16.93
C LEU A 14 1.91 18.50 -17.88
N GLU A 15 2.94 19.21 -17.43
CA GLU A 15 4.21 19.32 -18.16
C GLU A 15 5.16 18.23 -17.69
N GLU A 16 5.91 17.60 -18.61
CA GLU A 16 6.98 16.65 -18.28
C GLU A 16 8.04 17.36 -17.42
N THR A 17 8.00 17.11 -16.12
CA THR A 17 8.95 17.68 -15.15
C THR A 17 9.77 16.54 -14.57
N ILE A 18 11.09 16.56 -14.78
CA ILE A 18 12.00 15.61 -14.15
C ILE A 18 12.33 16.15 -12.76
N PHE A 19 11.93 15.42 -11.71
CA PHE A 19 12.25 15.78 -10.33
C PHE A 19 13.60 15.15 -9.94
N GLU A 20 14.59 15.98 -9.61
CA GLU A 20 15.83 15.52 -8.98
C GLU A 20 15.60 15.45 -7.46
N GLY A 21 15.70 14.26 -6.87
CA GLY A 21 15.38 14.04 -5.47
C GLY A 21 16.28 13.04 -4.76
N THR A 22 16.27 13.08 -3.43
CA THR A 22 16.96 12.10 -2.59
C THR A 22 16.24 10.75 -2.63
N ILE A 23 16.99 9.66 -2.77
CA ILE A 23 16.46 8.29 -2.73
C ILE A 23 16.23 7.90 -1.26
N SER A 24 15.07 7.30 -0.97
CA SER A 24 14.81 6.74 0.37
C SER A 24 15.76 5.58 0.67
N THR A 25 16.41 5.63 1.83
CA THR A 25 17.25 4.55 2.36
C THR A 25 16.47 3.56 3.24
N ALA A 26 15.14 3.67 3.27
CA ALA A 26 14.30 2.83 4.11
C ALA A 26 14.33 1.37 3.66
N LYS A 27 14.12 0.45 4.61
CA LYS A 27 13.85 -0.97 4.30
C LYS A 27 12.62 -1.06 3.37
N PRO A 28 12.51 -2.13 2.56
CA PRO A 28 11.37 -2.29 1.66
C PRO A 28 10.03 -2.20 2.39
N PHE A 29 9.09 -1.49 1.80
CA PHE A 29 7.71 -1.40 2.31
C PHE A 29 6.89 -2.68 2.02
N ILE A 30 7.36 -3.48 1.05
CA ILE A 30 6.82 -4.80 0.70
C ILE A 30 7.97 -5.75 0.38
N GLU A 31 7.91 -6.97 0.90
CA GLU A 31 9.04 -7.91 0.89
C GLU A 31 8.71 -9.19 0.09
N ALA A 32 7.46 -9.66 0.11
CA ALA A 32 7.11 -10.92 -0.55
C ALA A 32 7.16 -10.83 -2.08
N ASN A 33 8.01 -11.65 -2.69
CA ASN A 33 8.04 -11.92 -4.14
C ASN A 33 8.12 -10.66 -5.02
N THR A 34 8.75 -9.60 -4.52
CA THR A 34 8.97 -8.36 -5.26
C THR A 34 10.46 -8.07 -5.41
N ILE A 35 10.80 -7.36 -6.48
CA ILE A 35 12.15 -6.83 -6.70
C ILE A 35 12.10 -5.30 -6.78
N PRO A 36 13.16 -4.59 -6.34
CA PRO A 36 13.26 -3.16 -6.54
C PRO A 36 13.56 -2.86 -8.02
N VAL A 37 13.08 -1.73 -8.52
CA VAL A 37 13.38 -1.23 -9.87
C VAL A 37 13.46 0.30 -9.84
N SER A 38 14.24 0.91 -10.73
CA SER A 38 14.29 2.36 -10.91
C SER A 38 13.37 2.83 -12.05
N LEU A 39 12.90 4.08 -11.99
CA LEU A 39 12.16 4.69 -13.10
C LEU A 39 12.95 4.62 -14.42
N GLN A 40 14.24 4.91 -14.36
CA GLN A 40 15.12 4.86 -15.53
C GLN A 40 15.17 3.46 -16.14
N GLU A 41 15.30 2.41 -15.33
CA GLU A 41 15.28 1.03 -15.83
C GLU A 41 13.94 0.73 -16.52
N MET A 42 12.82 1.10 -15.89
CA MET A 42 11.50 0.87 -16.46
C MET A 42 11.34 1.58 -17.81
N GLN A 43 11.80 2.82 -17.91
CA GLN A 43 11.67 3.63 -19.13
C GLN A 43 12.46 3.06 -20.31
N HIS A 44 13.66 2.51 -20.05
CA HIS A 44 14.57 2.08 -21.11
C HIS A 44 14.48 0.59 -21.42
N LYS A 45 14.03 -0.24 -20.47
CA LYS A 45 14.05 -1.70 -20.61
C LYS A 45 12.68 -2.35 -20.64
N HIS A 46 11.62 -1.68 -20.20
CA HIS A 46 10.30 -2.29 -20.11
C HIS A 46 9.38 -1.83 -21.24
N ILE A 47 8.61 -2.77 -21.78
CA ILE A 47 7.51 -2.47 -22.69
C ILE A 47 6.24 -2.12 -21.91
N ILE A 48 5.28 -1.52 -22.61
CA ILE A 48 3.94 -1.26 -22.06
C ILE A 48 2.99 -2.30 -22.67
N PRO A 49 2.17 -2.99 -21.87
CA PRO A 49 1.15 -3.87 -22.44
C PRO A 49 0.13 -3.07 -23.25
N VAL A 50 -0.52 -3.74 -24.20
CA VAL A 50 -1.48 -3.13 -25.14
C VAL A 50 -2.87 -3.75 -25.00
N PHE A 51 -3.89 -2.98 -25.36
CA PHE A 51 -5.23 -3.50 -25.57
C PHE A 51 -5.25 -4.43 -26.79
N VAL A 52 -5.80 -5.63 -26.64
CA VAL A 52 -5.73 -6.68 -27.67
C VAL A 52 -6.52 -6.30 -28.93
N LYS A 53 -7.60 -5.51 -28.82
CA LYS A 53 -8.49 -5.24 -29.97
C LYS A 53 -7.98 -4.17 -30.92
N ASP A 54 -7.23 -3.19 -30.43
CA ASP A 54 -6.75 -2.05 -31.21
C ASP A 54 -5.25 -1.81 -31.09
N ASN A 55 -4.53 -2.63 -30.30
CA ASN A 55 -3.09 -2.58 -30.12
C ASN A 55 -2.57 -1.25 -29.57
N GLU A 56 -3.44 -0.48 -28.91
CA GLU A 56 -3.08 0.77 -28.24
C GLU A 56 -2.52 0.49 -26.83
N PRO A 57 -1.50 1.24 -26.36
CA PRO A 57 -0.90 1.01 -25.06
C PRO A 57 -1.87 1.31 -23.92
N LEU A 58 -1.76 0.53 -22.83
CA LEU A 58 -2.34 0.89 -21.54
C LEU A 58 -1.61 2.10 -20.95
N ILE A 59 -2.17 2.71 -19.92
CA ILE A 59 -1.43 3.66 -19.08
C ILE A 59 -0.28 2.90 -18.42
N SER A 60 0.95 3.38 -18.60
CA SER A 60 2.12 2.69 -18.09
C SER A 60 2.26 2.85 -16.58
N HIS A 61 3.09 1.99 -15.97
CA HIS A 61 3.51 2.19 -14.58
C HIS A 61 4.24 3.53 -14.37
N ILE A 62 4.98 3.99 -15.37
CA ILE A 62 5.77 5.24 -15.30
C ILE A 62 4.81 6.42 -15.31
N ASP A 63 3.89 6.47 -16.28
CA ASP A 63 2.87 7.53 -16.40
C ASP A 63 2.10 7.69 -15.07
N PHE A 64 1.79 6.56 -14.42
CA PHE A 64 1.10 6.57 -13.14
C PHE A 64 1.96 7.15 -12.00
N ILE A 65 3.24 6.73 -11.89
CA ILE A 65 4.15 7.24 -10.86
C ILE A 65 4.38 8.74 -11.06
N GLU A 66 4.66 9.17 -12.28
CA GLU A 66 4.90 10.57 -12.62
C GLU A 66 3.65 11.43 -12.36
N SER A 67 2.45 10.93 -12.66
CA SER A 67 1.20 11.62 -12.33
C SER A 67 1.04 11.84 -10.83
N VAL A 68 1.41 10.85 -10.01
CA VAL A 68 1.36 10.98 -8.54
C VAL A 68 2.44 11.94 -8.05
N GLU A 69 3.66 11.83 -8.57
CA GLU A 69 4.78 12.70 -8.23
C GLU A 69 4.46 14.17 -8.53
N GLN A 70 3.93 14.47 -9.72
CA GLN A 70 3.50 15.82 -10.10
C GLN A 70 2.44 16.39 -9.14
N VAL A 71 1.43 15.58 -8.79
CA VAL A 71 0.40 16.01 -7.84
C VAL A 71 1.00 16.25 -6.45
N VAL A 72 1.88 15.36 -5.98
CA VAL A 72 2.55 15.49 -4.69
C VAL A 72 3.42 16.74 -4.64
N HIS A 73 4.24 17.00 -5.66
CA HIS A 73 5.05 18.21 -5.76
C HIS A 73 4.23 19.49 -5.84
N HIS A 74 3.07 19.46 -6.52
CA HIS A 74 2.17 20.60 -6.56
C HIS A 74 1.55 20.90 -5.18
N LEU A 75 1.01 19.86 -4.52
CA LEU A 75 0.32 19.99 -3.24
C LEU A 75 1.27 20.32 -2.08
N TYR A 76 2.48 19.76 -2.10
CA TYR A 76 3.49 19.86 -1.05
C TYR A 76 4.76 20.57 -1.53
N SER A 77 4.62 21.61 -2.35
CA SER A 77 5.72 22.33 -3.01
C SER A 77 6.79 22.95 -2.08
N LYS A 78 6.50 23.07 -0.79
CA LYS A 78 7.44 23.58 0.24
C LYS A 78 8.09 22.48 1.07
N GLU A 79 7.71 21.22 0.83
CA GLU A 79 8.17 20.07 1.59
C GLU A 79 9.33 19.37 0.88
N SER A 80 10.11 18.60 1.64
CA SER A 80 11.07 17.68 1.05
C SER A 80 10.34 16.43 0.57
N ILE A 81 10.43 16.13 -0.72
CA ILE A 81 9.81 14.95 -1.34
C ILE A 81 10.93 14.03 -1.82
N LEU A 82 10.86 12.74 -1.46
CA LEU A 82 11.84 11.73 -1.87
C LEU A 82 11.44 11.07 -3.19
N MET A 83 12.43 10.54 -3.89
CA MET A 83 12.19 9.75 -5.10
C MET A 83 11.34 8.50 -4.80
N PRO A 84 10.48 8.08 -5.75
CA PRO A 84 9.62 6.92 -5.56
C PRO A 84 10.44 5.63 -5.32
N ASN A 85 10.11 4.91 -4.26
CA ASN A 85 10.58 3.55 -4.02
C ASN A 85 9.63 2.57 -4.71
N ILE A 86 10.11 1.86 -5.73
CA ILE A 86 9.28 1.07 -6.63
C ILE A 86 9.58 -0.42 -6.46
N ARG A 87 8.52 -1.23 -6.42
CA ARG A 87 8.57 -2.68 -6.26
C ARG A 87 7.69 -3.33 -7.32
N VAL A 88 8.26 -4.28 -8.05
CA VAL A 88 7.56 -4.99 -9.14
C VAL A 88 7.55 -6.49 -8.93
N SER A 89 6.55 -7.17 -9.49
CA SER A 89 6.44 -8.63 -9.46
C SER A 89 5.77 -9.17 -10.71
N HIS A 90 5.82 -10.49 -10.90
CA HIS A 90 5.22 -11.19 -12.04
C HIS A 90 5.79 -10.69 -13.39
N PRO A 91 7.07 -11.01 -13.69
CA PRO A 91 7.68 -10.61 -14.96
C PRO A 91 6.98 -11.34 -16.11
N ILE A 92 6.47 -10.57 -17.07
CA ILE A 92 5.92 -11.07 -18.32
C ILE A 92 6.97 -10.86 -19.40
N LYS A 93 7.47 -11.98 -19.93
CA LYS A 93 8.53 -11.99 -20.93
C LYS A 93 7.98 -12.36 -22.30
N GLY A 94 8.26 -11.53 -23.28
CA GLY A 94 8.00 -11.82 -24.69
C GLY A 94 9.27 -12.13 -25.47
N ARG A 95 9.14 -12.29 -26.78
CA ARG A 95 10.24 -12.52 -27.72
C ARG A 95 10.08 -11.59 -28.90
N ILE A 96 11.20 -11.10 -29.43
CA ILE A 96 11.21 -10.42 -30.72
C ILE A 96 10.85 -11.42 -31.85
N PRO A 97 10.31 -10.96 -33.00
CA PRO A 97 9.90 -11.83 -34.10
C PRO A 97 11.00 -12.78 -34.60
N GLU A 98 12.24 -12.30 -34.66
CA GLU A 98 13.41 -13.04 -35.14
C GLU A 98 13.77 -14.24 -34.25
N ALA A 99 13.42 -14.17 -32.96
CA ALA A 99 13.72 -15.18 -31.96
C ALA A 99 12.53 -16.08 -31.60
N ARG A 100 11.40 -15.99 -32.34
CA ARG A 100 10.13 -16.66 -32.00
C ARG A 100 10.26 -18.18 -31.77
N HIS A 101 11.10 -18.85 -32.53
CA HIS A 101 11.32 -20.30 -32.45
C HIS A 101 12.53 -20.73 -31.62
N LYS A 102 13.32 -19.78 -31.09
CA LYS A 102 14.50 -20.11 -30.29
C LYS A 102 14.08 -20.78 -28.96
N PRO A 103 14.77 -21.85 -28.52
CA PRO A 103 14.57 -22.41 -27.17
C PRO A 103 14.82 -21.34 -26.10
N ALA A 104 14.07 -21.40 -24.99
CA ALA A 104 14.15 -20.37 -23.94
C ALA A 104 15.56 -20.22 -23.33
N LYS A 105 16.35 -21.30 -23.32
CA LYS A 105 17.73 -21.32 -22.81
C LYS A 105 18.74 -20.63 -23.74
N GLU A 106 18.38 -20.41 -25.00
CA GLU A 106 19.24 -19.85 -26.05
C GLU A 106 18.87 -18.39 -26.39
N LEU A 107 17.83 -17.84 -25.75
CA LEU A 107 17.41 -16.45 -25.95
C LEU A 107 18.42 -15.48 -25.33
N LEU A 108 18.91 -14.56 -26.14
CA LEU A 108 19.73 -13.45 -25.67
C LEU A 108 18.84 -12.38 -25.02
N GLU A 109 19.43 -11.52 -24.17
CA GLU A 109 18.69 -10.49 -23.43
C GLU A 109 17.93 -9.53 -24.36
N HIS A 110 18.58 -9.05 -25.44
CA HIS A 110 17.97 -8.16 -26.43
C HIS A 110 16.87 -8.83 -27.27
N GLU A 111 16.75 -10.16 -27.22
CA GLU A 111 15.71 -10.91 -27.91
C GLU A 111 14.45 -11.09 -27.07
N GLN A 112 14.50 -10.66 -25.81
CA GLN A 112 13.40 -10.74 -24.87
C GLN A 112 12.80 -9.35 -24.67
N THR A 113 11.48 -9.29 -24.57
CA THR A 113 10.80 -8.12 -24.02
C THR A 113 10.41 -8.40 -22.59
N LEU A 114 10.30 -7.35 -21.77
CA LEU A 114 9.93 -7.47 -20.37
C LEU A 114 8.93 -6.38 -20.02
N TYR A 115 7.88 -6.75 -19.31
CA TYR A 115 7.18 -5.83 -18.43
C TYR A 115 6.78 -6.59 -17.16
N TYR A 116 6.43 -5.86 -16.11
CA TYR A 116 5.92 -6.49 -14.90
C TYR A 116 4.41 -6.34 -14.87
N GLU A 117 3.69 -7.42 -14.57
CA GLU A 117 2.23 -7.37 -14.46
C GLU A 117 1.78 -6.49 -13.28
N ARG A 118 2.57 -6.43 -12.21
CA ARG A 118 2.20 -5.72 -10.97
C ARG A 118 3.33 -4.82 -10.49
N MET A 119 2.96 -3.60 -10.13
CA MET A 119 3.84 -2.58 -9.56
C MET A 119 3.18 -1.92 -8.35
N ALA A 120 3.98 -1.69 -7.31
CA ALA A 120 3.65 -0.84 -6.18
C ALA A 120 4.76 0.18 -5.99
N PHE A 121 4.42 1.38 -5.55
CA PHE A 121 5.40 2.39 -5.20
C PHE A 121 4.96 3.25 -4.01
N VAL A 122 5.94 3.89 -3.38
CA VAL A 122 5.73 4.91 -2.35
C VAL A 122 6.64 6.11 -2.57
N ILE A 123 6.11 7.30 -2.31
CA ILE A 123 6.77 8.60 -2.30
C ILE A 123 6.66 9.13 -0.87
N GLU A 124 7.80 9.33 -0.23
CA GLU A 124 7.86 9.79 1.16
C GLU A 124 8.05 11.31 1.23
N ILE A 125 7.37 11.93 2.19
CA ILE A 125 7.44 13.37 2.46
C ILE A 125 7.94 13.56 3.90
N PRO A 126 9.24 13.34 4.18
CA PRO A 126 9.78 13.23 5.54
C PRO A 126 9.61 14.48 6.40
N THR A 127 9.47 15.67 5.80
CA THR A 127 9.25 16.92 6.54
C THR A 127 7.85 16.99 7.16
N ILE A 128 6.88 16.23 6.66
CA ILE A 128 5.58 16.03 7.31
C ILE A 128 5.63 14.75 8.12
N HIS A 129 5.78 14.89 9.44
CA HIS A 129 5.92 13.75 10.34
C HIS A 129 5.26 14.00 11.70
N GLU A 130 5.03 12.90 12.43
CA GLU A 130 4.51 12.89 13.79
C GLU A 130 5.15 11.74 14.58
N THR A 131 5.20 11.83 15.90
CA THR A 131 5.71 10.73 16.74
C THR A 131 4.59 10.10 17.57
N ILE A 132 4.40 8.78 17.43
CA ILE A 132 3.42 8.01 18.21
C ILE A 132 4.16 6.89 18.96
N ASP A 133 4.03 6.85 20.28
CA ASP A 133 4.72 5.85 21.13
C ASP A 133 6.24 5.78 20.86
N GLY A 134 6.87 6.95 20.67
CA GLY A 134 8.30 7.06 20.34
C GLY A 134 8.67 6.66 18.90
N ASN A 135 7.70 6.28 18.07
CA ASN A 135 7.93 5.88 16.68
C ASN A 135 7.70 7.08 15.75
N LEU A 136 8.72 7.43 14.96
CA LEU A 136 8.59 8.47 13.93
C LEU A 136 7.74 7.95 12.77
N LEU A 137 6.68 8.69 12.44
CA LEU A 137 5.78 8.45 11.33
C LEU A 137 5.95 9.55 10.29
N THR A 138 6.21 9.22 9.03
CA THR A 138 6.31 10.21 7.93
C THR A 138 5.18 10.07 6.95
N LEU A 139 4.64 11.18 6.46
CA LEU A 139 3.62 11.18 5.43
C LEU A 139 4.14 10.47 4.17
N THR A 140 3.34 9.57 3.61
CA THR A 140 3.69 8.74 2.48
C THR A 140 2.50 8.64 1.53
N VAL A 141 2.73 8.89 0.25
CA VAL A 141 1.77 8.71 -0.83
C VAL A 141 2.23 7.54 -1.68
N GLY A 142 1.33 6.69 -2.13
CA GLY A 142 1.71 5.57 -2.97
C GLY A 142 0.59 5.08 -3.84
N GLY A 143 0.94 4.11 -4.69
CA GLY A 143 -0.01 3.52 -5.61
C GLY A 143 0.33 2.08 -5.97
N VAL A 144 -0.69 1.38 -6.45
CA VAL A 144 -0.57 0.03 -7.01
C VAL A 144 -1.23 0.03 -8.38
N LYS A 145 -0.50 -0.49 -9.37
CA LYS A 145 -1.02 -0.82 -10.70
C LYS A 145 -0.76 -2.30 -10.97
N ALA A 146 -1.82 -3.01 -11.32
CA ALA A 146 -1.76 -4.43 -11.65
C ALA A 146 -2.57 -4.67 -12.92
N TYR A 147 -1.89 -5.01 -14.02
CA TYR A 147 -2.50 -5.14 -15.34
C TYR A 147 -3.50 -6.31 -15.43
N ASN A 148 -3.38 -7.30 -14.56
CA ASN A 148 -4.36 -8.39 -14.47
C ASN A 148 -5.73 -7.95 -13.91
N LEU A 149 -5.82 -6.75 -13.31
CA LEU A 149 -7.10 -6.16 -12.90
C LEU A 149 -7.79 -5.41 -14.05
N ASP A 150 -7.08 -5.15 -15.15
CA ASP A 150 -7.64 -4.51 -16.33
C ASP A 150 -8.24 -5.53 -17.29
N ASN A 151 -9.26 -5.09 -18.03
CA ASN A 151 -9.73 -5.86 -19.17
C ASN A 151 -8.90 -5.53 -20.42
N ILE A 152 -7.71 -6.14 -20.52
CA ILE A 152 -6.79 -5.95 -21.66
C ILE A 152 -7.38 -6.43 -23.00
N TYR A 153 -8.41 -7.28 -22.98
CA TYR A 153 -9.13 -7.72 -24.18
C TYR A 153 -10.12 -6.67 -24.74
N SER A 154 -10.14 -5.48 -24.15
CA SER A 154 -10.90 -4.34 -24.63
C SER A 154 -10.13 -3.53 -25.67
N LYS A 155 -10.54 -2.27 -25.88
CA LYS A 155 -9.93 -1.24 -26.72
C LYS A 155 -9.55 -0.02 -25.87
N LYS A 156 -8.71 0.89 -26.37
CA LYS A 156 -8.34 2.14 -25.70
C LYS A 156 -9.58 2.94 -25.28
N GLY A 157 -9.49 3.54 -24.10
CA GLY A 157 -10.61 4.23 -23.44
C GLY A 157 -11.51 3.32 -22.61
N ALA A 158 -11.20 2.02 -22.54
CA ALA A 158 -11.75 1.15 -21.49
C ALA A 158 -11.28 1.57 -20.10
N GLU A 159 -11.97 1.09 -19.07
CA GLU A 159 -11.59 1.35 -17.69
C GLU A 159 -10.32 0.58 -17.33
N GLU A 160 -9.30 1.32 -16.89
CA GLU A 160 -8.08 0.82 -16.30
C GLU A 160 -8.13 1.06 -14.79
N VAL A 161 -7.67 0.09 -13.99
CA VAL A 161 -7.76 0.08 -12.54
C VAL A 161 -6.44 0.48 -11.91
N PHE A 162 -6.51 1.39 -10.95
CA PHE A 162 -5.40 1.88 -10.14
C PHE A 162 -5.85 1.88 -8.68
N LYS A 163 -4.88 1.75 -7.77
CA LYS A 163 -5.09 2.01 -6.35
C LYS A 163 -4.18 3.15 -5.95
N ILE A 164 -4.71 4.16 -5.27
CA ILE A 164 -3.94 5.26 -4.71
C ILE A 164 -4.23 5.32 -3.21
N PHE A 165 -3.17 5.54 -2.44
CA PHE A 165 -3.29 5.70 -1.01
C PHE A 165 -2.36 6.82 -0.52
N ILE A 166 -2.78 7.43 0.58
CA ILE A 166 -1.99 8.35 1.37
C ILE A 166 -2.15 7.98 2.84
N GLY A 167 -1.05 8.00 3.57
CA GLY A 167 -0.99 7.56 4.96
C GLY A 167 0.35 7.89 5.57
N PHE A 168 0.72 7.18 6.62
CA PHE A 168 1.98 7.39 7.32
C PHE A 168 2.81 6.11 7.29
N GLN A 169 4.12 6.23 7.09
CA GLN A 169 5.05 5.11 7.24
C GLN A 169 5.70 5.17 8.62
N ASN A 170 5.64 4.08 9.37
CA ASN A 170 6.41 3.95 10.61
C ASN A 170 7.88 3.69 10.28
N LYS A 171 8.77 4.62 10.62
CA LYS A 171 10.20 4.53 10.26
C LYS A 171 10.97 3.47 11.05
N VAL A 172 10.46 3.01 12.19
CA VAL A 172 11.10 1.95 13.00
C VAL A 172 11.08 0.63 12.24
N CYS A 173 9.92 0.27 11.69
CA CYS A 173 9.69 -1.00 11.03
C CYS A 173 9.39 -0.90 9.54
N THR A 174 9.34 0.30 8.96
CA THR A 174 8.91 0.58 7.57
C THR A 174 7.53 0.03 7.20
N ASN A 175 6.67 -0.18 8.21
CA ASN A 175 5.30 -0.57 8.00
C ASN A 175 4.51 0.62 7.42
N LEU A 176 3.77 0.38 6.35
CA LEU A 176 2.81 1.37 5.84
C LEU A 176 1.55 1.33 6.69
N CYS A 177 1.33 2.38 7.45
CA CYS A 177 0.10 2.64 8.16
C CYS A 177 -0.84 3.37 7.19
N VAL A 178 -1.80 2.63 6.65
CA VAL A 178 -2.80 3.15 5.71
C VAL A 178 -4.19 3.06 6.36
N TRP A 179 -5.01 4.10 6.19
CA TRP A 179 -6.40 4.19 6.68
C TRP A 179 -7.36 4.40 5.52
N SER A 180 -8.62 4.03 5.75
CA SER A 180 -9.74 4.02 4.79
C SER A 180 -10.12 5.41 4.28
N ASP A 181 -9.82 6.49 5.00
CA ASP A 181 -10.06 7.87 4.53
C ASP A 181 -8.92 8.43 3.65
N GLY A 182 -7.75 7.80 3.68
CA GLY A 182 -6.61 8.06 2.81
C GLY A 182 -6.45 7.04 1.69
N TYR A 183 -7.27 5.99 1.66
CA TYR A 183 -7.29 4.97 0.61
C TYR A 183 -8.46 5.21 -0.34
N THR A 184 -8.14 5.52 -1.59
CA THR A 184 -9.17 5.63 -2.63
C THR A 184 -9.27 4.31 -3.40
N GLY A 185 -9.61 3.21 -2.71
CA GLY A 185 -10.08 1.95 -3.29
C GLY A 185 -9.48 1.51 -4.62
N ASN A 186 -10.32 0.91 -5.46
CA ASN A 186 -10.05 0.72 -6.89
C ASN A 186 -10.54 1.97 -7.65
N ILE A 187 -9.62 2.86 -8.00
CA ILE A 187 -9.87 3.96 -8.94
C ILE A 187 -9.90 3.38 -10.35
N LYS A 188 -11.04 3.52 -11.03
CA LYS A 188 -11.19 3.20 -12.45
C LYS A 188 -11.06 4.46 -13.28
N VAL A 189 -10.22 4.48 -14.30
CA VAL A 189 -10.00 5.66 -15.15
C VAL A 189 -9.98 5.26 -16.61
N ARG A 190 -10.27 6.22 -17.49
CA ARG A 190 -10.23 6.03 -18.95
C ARG A 190 -9.17 6.89 -19.64
N SER A 191 -8.55 7.81 -18.89
CA SER A 191 -7.56 8.76 -19.42
C SER A 191 -6.58 9.21 -18.34
N MET A 192 -5.42 9.73 -18.76
CA MET A 192 -4.42 10.34 -17.87
C MET A 192 -4.98 11.54 -17.10
N LYS A 193 -5.83 12.34 -17.74
CA LYS A 193 -6.48 13.47 -17.07
C LYS A 193 -7.35 13.01 -15.91
N GLU A 194 -8.21 12.01 -16.15
CA GLU A 194 -9.07 11.45 -15.10
C GLU A 194 -8.26 10.82 -13.96
N LEU A 195 -7.13 10.18 -14.28
CA LEU A 195 -6.19 9.66 -13.30
C LEU A 195 -5.62 10.76 -12.42
N SER A 196 -5.07 11.82 -13.02
CA SER A 196 -4.52 12.95 -12.28
C SER A 196 -5.56 13.66 -11.42
N ASP A 197 -6.78 13.87 -11.93
CA ASP A 197 -7.89 14.47 -11.18
C ASP A 197 -8.25 13.63 -9.94
N LYS A 198 -8.30 12.30 -10.09
CA LYS A 198 -8.61 11.39 -8.97
C LYS A 198 -7.47 11.31 -7.96
N ILE A 199 -6.21 11.34 -8.40
CA ILE A 199 -5.05 11.43 -7.50
C ILE A 199 -5.14 12.71 -6.67
N PHE A 200 -5.36 13.86 -7.32
CA PHE A 200 -5.48 15.15 -6.65
C PHE A 200 -6.61 15.17 -5.63
N GLN A 201 -7.79 14.65 -6.00
CA GLN A 201 -8.94 14.55 -5.10
C GLN A 201 -8.65 13.66 -3.89
N ALA A 202 -8.06 12.48 -4.11
CA ALA A 202 -7.70 11.54 -3.06
C ALA A 202 -6.79 12.19 -2.01
N ILE A 203 -5.72 12.86 -2.46
CA ILE A 203 -4.77 13.50 -1.55
C ILE A 203 -5.39 14.71 -0.84
N CYS A 204 -6.20 15.51 -1.54
CA CYS A 204 -6.85 16.68 -0.93
C CYS A 204 -7.93 16.32 0.11
N GLN A 205 -8.54 15.15 0.00
CA GLN A 205 -9.58 14.68 0.93
C GLN A 205 -9.02 14.03 2.20
N PHE A 206 -7.74 13.63 2.18
CA PHE A 206 -7.09 12.96 3.30
C PHE A 206 -7.01 13.85 4.54
N LYS A 207 -7.46 13.32 5.68
CA LYS A 207 -7.51 14.03 6.96
C LYS A 207 -6.39 13.56 7.90
N ALA A 208 -5.17 13.99 7.59
CA ALA A 208 -3.96 13.59 8.32
C ALA A 208 -4.09 13.71 9.86
N GLU A 209 -4.62 14.83 10.37
CA GLU A 209 -4.77 15.05 11.82
C GLU A 209 -5.72 14.04 12.47
N SER A 210 -6.87 13.79 11.86
CA SER A 210 -7.82 12.77 12.33
C SER A 210 -7.17 11.39 12.36
N TYR A 211 -6.36 11.08 11.35
CA TYR A 211 -5.69 9.80 11.25
C TYR A 211 -4.66 9.61 12.36
N LEU A 212 -3.78 10.59 12.52
CA LEU A 212 -2.77 10.59 13.58
C LEU A 212 -3.40 10.50 14.96
N LYS A 213 -4.51 11.23 15.20
CA LYS A 213 -5.26 11.15 16.45
C LYS A 213 -5.84 9.76 16.71
N ALA A 214 -6.38 9.12 15.68
CA ALA A 214 -6.92 7.77 15.81
C ALA A 214 -5.81 6.74 16.06
N MET A 215 -4.67 6.82 15.36
CA MET A 215 -3.51 5.96 15.66
C MET A 215 -2.94 6.20 17.07
N ALA A 216 -2.92 7.46 17.52
CA ALA A 216 -2.45 7.81 18.86
C ALA A 216 -3.35 7.20 19.95
N SER A 217 -4.66 7.04 19.70
CA SER A 217 -5.57 6.40 20.66
C SER A 217 -5.23 4.91 20.87
N PHE A 218 -4.61 4.24 19.90
CA PHE A 218 -4.23 2.83 20.02
C PHE A 218 -3.21 2.59 21.14
N THR A 219 -2.48 3.63 21.54
CA THR A 219 -1.53 3.56 22.68
C THR A 219 -2.22 3.51 24.04
N GLN A 220 -3.49 3.93 24.10
CA GLN A 220 -4.26 4.07 25.35
C GLN A 220 -4.94 2.76 25.78
N PHE A 221 -4.96 1.74 24.92
CA PHE A 221 -5.64 0.48 25.14
C PHE A 221 -4.67 -0.69 24.98
N SER A 222 -4.88 -1.74 25.76
CA SER A 222 -4.06 -2.95 25.72
C SER A 222 -4.93 -4.21 25.83
N LEU A 223 -4.41 -5.29 25.27
CA LEU A 223 -4.95 -6.64 25.44
C LEU A 223 -4.13 -7.39 26.48
N THR A 224 -4.80 -8.17 27.31
CA THR A 224 -4.17 -9.23 28.10
C THR A 224 -3.67 -10.35 27.19
N GLU A 225 -2.73 -11.17 27.66
CA GLU A 225 -2.27 -12.36 26.92
C GLU A 225 -3.44 -13.26 26.50
N ARG A 226 -4.43 -13.45 27.39
CA ARG A 226 -5.62 -14.25 27.10
C ARG A 226 -6.46 -13.65 25.97
N GLN A 227 -6.71 -12.34 26.00
CA GLN A 227 -7.45 -11.65 24.93
C GLN A 227 -6.71 -11.70 23.60
N PHE A 228 -5.38 -11.51 23.63
CA PHE A 228 -4.56 -11.61 22.43
C PHE A 228 -4.60 -13.03 21.84
N ALA A 229 -4.43 -14.06 22.66
CA ALA A 229 -4.50 -15.46 22.23
C ALA A 229 -5.89 -15.83 21.67
N GLN A 230 -6.96 -15.35 22.31
CA GLN A 230 -8.33 -15.50 21.83
C GLN A 230 -8.51 -14.85 20.46
N MET A 231 -8.12 -13.58 20.33
CA MET A 231 -8.17 -12.83 19.07
C MET A 231 -7.44 -13.56 17.96
N LEU A 232 -6.20 -13.99 18.22
CA LEU A 232 -5.39 -14.69 17.26
C LEU A 232 -6.03 -16.02 16.83
N GLY A 233 -6.58 -16.80 17.78
CA GLY A 233 -7.32 -18.02 17.48
C GLY A 233 -8.55 -17.74 16.59
N LYS A 234 -9.30 -16.68 16.90
CA LYS A 234 -10.46 -16.24 16.14
C LYS A 234 -10.10 -15.76 14.73
N CYS A 235 -8.95 -15.10 14.57
CA CYS A 235 -8.40 -14.76 13.25
C CYS A 235 -8.19 -16.01 12.38
N ARG A 236 -7.69 -17.12 12.94
CA ARG A 236 -7.51 -18.39 12.20
C ARG A 236 -8.83 -19.07 11.86
N LEU A 237 -9.85 -18.92 12.70
CA LEU A 237 -11.19 -19.47 12.47
C LEU A 237 -12.02 -18.65 11.48
N TYR A 238 -11.78 -17.34 11.40
CA TYR A 238 -12.56 -16.40 10.60
C TYR A 238 -12.75 -16.83 9.12
N PRO A 239 -11.72 -17.32 8.39
CA PRO A 239 -11.88 -17.75 7.00
C PRO A 239 -12.91 -18.88 6.82
N PHE A 240 -13.11 -19.71 7.83
CA PHE A 240 -14.01 -20.87 7.80
C PHE A 240 -15.46 -20.55 8.19
N LEU A 241 -15.74 -19.33 8.65
CA LEU A 241 -17.10 -18.90 8.96
C LEU A 241 -17.97 -18.81 7.68
N GLY A 242 -19.26 -19.11 7.85
CA GLY A 242 -20.26 -18.93 6.80
C GLY A 242 -20.45 -17.46 6.41
N SER A 243 -20.99 -17.21 5.22
CA SER A 243 -21.17 -15.85 4.69
C SER A 243 -22.03 -14.96 5.60
N GLU A 244 -23.10 -15.49 6.19
CA GLU A 244 -23.99 -14.72 7.05
C GLU A 244 -23.30 -14.30 8.35
N GLN A 245 -22.55 -15.21 8.99
CA GLN A 245 -21.80 -14.90 10.21
C GLN A 245 -20.72 -13.83 9.96
N LYS A 246 -20.04 -13.89 8.80
CA LYS A 246 -19.03 -12.90 8.44
C LYS A 246 -19.60 -11.49 8.27
N LYS A 247 -20.84 -11.34 7.82
CA LYS A 247 -21.48 -10.03 7.65
C LYS A 247 -21.72 -9.30 8.98
N GLU A 248 -21.87 -10.05 10.06
CA GLU A 248 -22.09 -9.51 11.41
C GLU A 248 -20.77 -9.16 12.12
N LEU A 249 -19.62 -9.57 11.56
CA LEU A 249 -18.32 -9.39 12.16
C LEU A 249 -17.50 -8.33 11.42
N PRO A 250 -16.61 -7.63 12.13
CA PRO A 250 -15.57 -6.82 11.50
C PRO A 250 -14.83 -7.64 10.42
N PRO A 251 -14.67 -7.10 9.19
CA PRO A 251 -13.92 -7.77 8.15
C PRO A 251 -12.50 -8.10 8.60
N LEU A 252 -12.00 -9.27 8.23
CA LEU A 252 -10.61 -9.65 8.44
C LEU A 252 -10.04 -10.25 7.14
N LEU A 253 -9.03 -9.56 6.59
CA LEU A 253 -8.40 -9.91 5.31
C LEU A 253 -7.08 -10.67 5.47
N PHE A 254 -6.67 -10.92 6.72
CA PHE A 254 -5.43 -11.62 7.07
C PHE A 254 -5.64 -13.13 7.07
N GLY A 255 -4.79 -13.85 6.34
CA GLY A 255 -4.84 -15.30 6.24
C GLY A 255 -4.02 -16.00 7.32
N ASP A 256 -3.98 -17.33 7.23
CA ASP A 256 -3.25 -18.17 8.20
C ASP A 256 -1.76 -17.84 8.26
N THR A 257 -1.13 -17.59 7.11
CA THR A 257 0.29 -17.21 7.02
C THR A 257 0.58 -15.92 7.76
N GLN A 258 -0.21 -14.86 7.52
CA GLN A 258 -0.03 -13.58 8.23
C GLN A 258 -0.31 -13.74 9.73
N THR A 259 -1.34 -14.52 10.09
CA THR A 259 -1.67 -14.82 11.48
C THR A 259 -0.51 -15.55 12.17
N GLY A 260 0.18 -16.45 11.47
CA GLY A 260 1.39 -17.11 11.96
C GLY A 260 2.56 -16.12 12.19
N PHE A 261 2.73 -15.12 11.32
CA PHE A 261 3.73 -14.06 11.54
C PHE A 261 3.39 -13.21 12.77
N ILE A 262 2.13 -12.78 12.92
CA ILE A 262 1.66 -12.04 14.10
C ILE A 262 1.92 -12.84 15.38
N ALA A 263 1.64 -14.16 15.35
CA ALA A 263 1.89 -15.05 16.48
C ALA A 263 3.37 -15.11 16.85
N ARG A 264 4.26 -15.26 15.86
CA ARG A 264 5.71 -15.29 16.04
C ARG A 264 6.21 -13.96 16.62
N ASP A 265 5.76 -12.86 16.05
CA ASP A 265 6.27 -11.51 16.31
C ASP A 265 5.76 -10.96 17.64
N TYR A 266 4.59 -11.41 18.12
CA TYR A 266 4.15 -11.18 19.50
C TYR A 266 5.20 -11.62 20.55
N TYR A 267 5.98 -12.66 20.28
CA TYR A 267 7.05 -13.14 21.16
C TYR A 267 8.45 -12.65 20.78
N LYS A 268 8.70 -12.33 19.51
CA LYS A 268 10.05 -12.20 18.96
C LYS A 268 10.36 -10.89 18.27
N ASP A 269 9.37 -10.03 18.03
CA ASP A 269 9.61 -8.75 17.38
C ASP A 269 10.41 -7.82 18.30
N ASP A 270 11.43 -7.17 17.76
CA ASP A 270 12.33 -6.33 18.56
C ASP A 270 11.65 -5.06 19.10
N SER A 271 10.59 -4.58 18.44
CA SER A 271 9.96 -3.28 18.72
C SER A 271 8.52 -3.39 19.22
N PHE A 272 7.79 -4.42 18.78
CA PHE A 272 6.34 -4.55 18.99
C PHE A 272 5.93 -5.84 19.69
N CYS A 273 6.87 -6.58 20.28
CA CYS A 273 6.52 -7.73 21.11
C CYS A 273 5.76 -7.32 22.38
N ARG A 274 5.15 -8.33 22.99
CA ARG A 274 4.48 -8.24 24.29
C ARG A 274 5.38 -7.68 25.40
N ASN A 275 4.74 -7.19 26.45
CA ASN A 275 5.38 -6.86 27.71
C ASN A 275 5.64 -8.12 28.55
N ASP A 276 6.43 -8.00 29.62
CA ASP A 276 6.83 -9.13 30.48
C ASP A 276 5.63 -9.84 31.14
N ASP A 277 4.55 -9.10 31.42
CA ASP A 277 3.29 -9.63 31.96
C ASP A 277 2.38 -10.28 30.89
N GLY A 278 2.85 -10.36 29.65
CA GLY A 278 2.12 -10.89 28.50
C GLY A 278 1.13 -9.90 27.87
N SER A 279 0.96 -8.70 28.42
CA SER A 279 0.09 -7.68 27.82
C SER A 279 0.70 -7.07 26.54
N ILE A 280 -0.14 -6.53 25.67
CA ILE A 280 0.29 -5.83 24.46
C ILE A 280 -0.64 -4.66 24.14
N SER A 281 -0.09 -3.48 23.84
CA SER A 281 -0.89 -2.31 23.44
C SER A 281 -1.49 -2.49 22.06
N LEU A 282 -2.63 -1.86 21.78
CA LEU A 282 -3.24 -1.92 20.46
C LEU A 282 -2.35 -1.25 19.39
N TRP A 283 -1.50 -0.29 19.78
CA TRP A 283 -0.46 0.25 18.89
C TRP A 283 0.53 -0.82 18.44
N LYS A 284 1.03 -1.65 19.38
CA LYS A 284 1.89 -2.78 19.05
C LYS A 284 1.15 -3.82 18.21
N VAL A 285 -0.09 -4.18 18.57
CA VAL A 285 -0.92 -5.10 17.77
C VAL A 285 -1.07 -4.61 16.34
N TYR A 286 -1.42 -3.34 16.13
CA TYR A 286 -1.52 -2.74 14.79
C TYR A 286 -0.21 -2.88 13.99
N ASN A 287 0.94 -2.63 14.63
CA ASN A 287 2.24 -2.78 14.00
C ASN A 287 2.61 -4.26 13.71
N LEU A 288 2.14 -5.23 14.50
CA LEU A 288 2.28 -6.65 14.16
C LEU A 288 1.47 -7.01 12.90
N PHE A 289 0.23 -6.49 12.77
CA PHE A 289 -0.60 -6.70 11.59
C PHE A 289 0.02 -6.07 10.33
N THR A 290 0.45 -4.80 10.42
CA THR A 290 1.08 -4.11 9.28
C THR A 290 2.45 -4.69 8.94
N GLY A 291 3.19 -5.21 9.93
CA GLY A 291 4.43 -5.96 9.72
C GLY A 291 4.19 -7.27 8.96
N ALA A 292 3.23 -8.07 9.41
CA ALA A 292 2.81 -9.28 8.71
C ALA A 292 2.31 -9.00 7.28
N ASN A 293 1.73 -7.82 7.05
CA ASN A 293 1.24 -7.42 5.74
C ASN A 293 2.35 -7.24 4.69
N LYS A 294 3.61 -7.01 5.08
CA LYS A 294 4.74 -6.94 4.13
C LYS A 294 4.96 -8.23 3.35
N SER A 295 4.45 -9.34 3.86
CA SER A 295 4.47 -10.64 3.20
C SER A 295 3.32 -10.84 2.21
N SER A 296 2.43 -9.86 2.06
CA SER A 296 1.28 -9.91 1.15
C SER A 296 1.71 -9.67 -0.30
N TYR A 297 0.90 -10.14 -1.24
CA TYR A 297 1.07 -9.78 -2.65
C TYR A 297 0.65 -8.31 -2.88
N ILE A 298 1.29 -7.66 -3.87
CA ILE A 298 1.06 -6.26 -4.23
C ILE A 298 -0.43 -5.89 -4.34
N ASP A 299 -1.24 -6.76 -4.95
CA ASP A 299 -2.66 -6.53 -5.23
C ASP A 299 -3.54 -6.51 -3.96
N THR A 300 -3.14 -7.19 -2.90
CA THR A 300 -3.89 -7.26 -1.63
C THR A 300 -3.28 -6.43 -0.50
N PHE A 301 -2.06 -5.94 -0.71
CA PHE A 301 -1.26 -5.26 0.31
C PHE A 301 -1.96 -4.02 0.88
N ILE A 302 -2.53 -3.16 0.02
CA ILE A 302 -3.18 -1.93 0.49
C ILE A 302 -4.50 -2.22 1.22
N ASP A 303 -5.34 -3.09 0.67
CA ASP A 303 -6.62 -3.46 1.30
C ASP A 303 -6.40 -4.06 2.69
N ARG A 304 -5.38 -4.90 2.85
CA ARG A 304 -4.98 -5.46 4.15
C ARG A 304 -4.43 -4.40 5.11
N GLY A 305 -3.67 -3.44 4.60
CA GLY A 305 -3.15 -2.32 5.40
C GLY A 305 -4.29 -1.49 6.03
N VAL A 306 -5.29 -1.14 5.21
CA VAL A 306 -6.51 -0.47 5.65
C VAL A 306 -7.30 -1.34 6.63
N ASN A 307 -7.46 -2.62 6.32
CA ASN A 307 -8.17 -3.55 7.18
C ASN A 307 -7.50 -3.73 8.55
N ALA A 308 -6.16 -3.70 8.63
CA ALA A 308 -5.46 -3.73 9.91
C ALA A 308 -5.82 -2.54 10.80
N PHE A 309 -5.95 -1.35 10.20
CA PHE A 309 -6.36 -0.15 10.93
C PHE A 309 -7.80 -0.27 11.40
N ASP A 310 -8.73 -0.58 10.48
CA ASP A 310 -10.17 -0.67 10.79
C ASP A 310 -10.45 -1.75 11.84
N PHE A 311 -9.75 -2.89 11.76
CA PHE A 311 -9.82 -3.95 12.74
C PHE A 311 -9.32 -3.48 14.12
N THR A 312 -8.16 -2.84 14.17
CA THR A 312 -7.61 -2.32 15.43
C THR A 312 -8.53 -1.26 16.05
N ASN A 313 -9.06 -0.36 15.23
CA ASN A 313 -10.01 0.66 15.68
C ASN A 313 -11.31 0.03 16.21
N THR A 314 -11.74 -1.09 15.65
CA THR A 314 -12.86 -1.85 16.21
C THR A 314 -12.55 -2.41 17.59
N LEU A 315 -11.33 -2.93 17.81
CA LEU A 315 -10.89 -3.38 19.13
C LEU A 315 -10.86 -2.23 20.15
N VAL A 316 -10.39 -1.05 19.75
CA VAL A 316 -10.44 0.17 20.59
C VAL A 316 -11.88 0.43 21.04
N ASN A 317 -12.81 0.48 20.09
CA ASN A 317 -14.22 0.73 20.40
C ASN A 317 -14.78 -0.33 21.35
N THR A 318 -14.52 -1.62 21.11
CA THR A 318 -14.95 -2.71 22.00
C THR A 318 -14.41 -2.53 23.43
N LEU A 319 -13.13 -2.22 23.58
CA LEU A 319 -12.50 -2.05 24.90
C LEU A 319 -13.02 -0.80 25.60
N GLN A 320 -13.28 0.28 24.85
CA GLN A 320 -13.80 1.53 25.39
C GLN A 320 -15.25 1.41 25.86
N THR A 321 -16.10 0.69 25.12
CA THR A 321 -17.52 0.50 25.48
C THR A 321 -17.77 -0.69 26.40
N GLY A 322 -16.81 -1.60 26.54
CA GLY A 322 -16.99 -2.87 27.24
C GLY A 322 -17.98 -3.81 26.56
N SER A 323 -18.21 -3.63 25.25
CA SER A 323 -19.16 -4.46 24.48
C SER A 323 -18.62 -5.87 24.27
N GLU A 324 -19.52 -6.84 24.04
CA GLU A 324 -19.13 -8.17 23.60
C GLU A 324 -18.48 -8.13 22.21
N SER A 325 -17.45 -8.94 22.01
CA SER A 325 -16.75 -9.08 20.74
C SER A 325 -16.34 -10.51 20.53
N TRP A 326 -16.73 -11.06 19.37
CA TRP A 326 -16.36 -12.42 18.96
C TRP A 326 -14.85 -12.66 18.93
N PHE A 327 -14.07 -11.59 18.74
CA PHE A 327 -12.60 -11.65 18.72
C PHE A 327 -11.98 -11.62 20.12
N LEU A 328 -12.64 -11.05 21.14
CA LEU A 328 -12.03 -10.86 22.46
C LEU A 328 -12.65 -11.74 23.57
N ASN A 329 -13.95 -12.07 23.47
CA ASN A 329 -14.72 -12.76 24.51
C ASN A 329 -15.40 -14.03 24.00
#